data_AF-A0A952IV65-F1
#
_entry.id   AF-A0A952IV65-F1
#
_cell.length_a   1.000
_cell.length_b   1.000
_cell.length_c   1.000
_cell.angle_alpha   90.00
_cell.angle_beta   90.00
_cell.angle_gamma   90.00
#
_symmetry.space_group_name_H-M   'P 1'
#
loop_
_entity.id
_entity.type
_entity.pdbx_description
1 polymer ?
#
loop_
_entity_poly.entity_id
_entity_poly.type
_entity_poly.pdbx_seq_one_letter_code
_entity_poly.pdbx_strand_id
1 'polypeptide(L)'
;MKVMNEKMRIAGKQIEGESGKVVEVFNPYTNEVVGTVPRASRAQVAEAFDIAAAYKPKLTRYERQQILMKTAQMLVDRKQEFSNLITAESGLCKKDSEYEVGRAFDVYSLAGQLCIQDDNRIFSCDLTPHGKQRKIFTQREPLNAISAITPFNHPLNMISHKIAPAIATNNCMVGKPTELTPLTALLLADVLYEAGLPPEMLSIVTGLPED
;
A
#
# COMPACT_ATOMS: atom_id res chain seq x y z
N MET A 1 -0.15 11.07 -24.20
CA MET A 1 0.03 11.49 -22.79
C MET A 1 1.43 12.07 -22.68
N LYS A 2 1.69 13.09 -21.85
CA LYS A 2 3.07 13.52 -21.62
C LYS A 2 3.78 12.43 -20.81
N VAL A 3 5.00 12.06 -21.19
CA VAL A 3 5.80 11.06 -20.46
C VAL A 3 5.99 11.53 -19.02
N MET A 4 5.57 10.70 -18.06
CA MET A 4 5.69 10.99 -16.63
C MET A 4 7.09 10.66 -16.13
N ASN A 5 7.63 11.46 -15.22
CA ASN A 5 8.90 11.17 -14.53
C ASN A 5 8.60 11.09 -13.05
N GLU A 6 8.31 9.89 -12.57
CA GLU A 6 7.90 9.66 -11.19
C GLU A 6 9.11 9.37 -10.29
N LYS A 7 8.93 9.63 -9.00
CA LYS A 7 9.93 9.36 -7.96
C LYS A 7 9.43 8.29 -7.01
N MET A 8 10.32 7.61 -6.29
CA MET A 8 9.89 6.73 -5.21
C MET A 8 9.23 7.55 -4.10
N ARG A 9 8.33 6.93 -3.32
CA ARG A 9 7.77 7.55 -2.12
C ARG A 9 8.38 6.85 -0.92
N ILE A 10 9.43 7.40 -0.32
CA ILE A 10 10.03 6.86 0.90
C ILE A 10 9.57 7.72 2.07
N ALA A 11 8.70 7.16 2.92
CA ALA A 11 8.08 7.82 4.05
C ALA A 11 7.53 9.22 3.70
N GLY A 12 6.70 9.30 2.66
CA GLY A 12 6.11 10.54 2.14
C GLY A 12 7.03 11.48 1.37
N LYS A 13 8.34 11.21 1.31
CA LYS A 13 9.28 12.00 0.50
C LYS A 13 9.38 11.43 -0.90
N GLN A 14 9.44 12.32 -1.88
CA GLN A 14 9.72 11.96 -3.28
C GLN A 14 11.24 11.82 -3.48
N ILE A 15 11.71 10.60 -3.70
CA ILE A 15 13.14 10.26 -3.75
C ILE A 15 13.53 9.72 -5.14
N GLU A 16 14.62 10.26 -5.69
CA GLU A 16 15.24 9.78 -6.93
C GLU A 16 16.17 8.58 -6.66
N GLY A 17 16.52 7.82 -7.69
CA GLY A 17 17.46 6.70 -7.55
C GLY A 17 18.90 7.19 -7.54
N GLU A 18 19.72 6.68 -6.61
CA GLU A 18 21.12 7.12 -6.43
C GLU A 18 22.00 6.88 -7.67
N SER A 19 21.68 5.86 -8.47
CA SER A 19 22.45 5.52 -9.68
C SER A 19 22.11 6.39 -10.90
N GLY A 20 21.07 7.20 -10.82
CA GLY A 20 20.50 7.92 -11.98
C GLY A 20 19.83 7.00 -13.02
N LYS A 21 19.85 5.68 -12.83
CA LYS A 21 19.19 4.73 -13.73
C LYS A 21 17.69 4.70 -13.45
N VAL A 22 16.93 4.57 -14.53
CA VAL A 22 15.47 4.49 -14.51
C VAL A 22 14.98 3.20 -15.14
N VAL A 23 13.74 2.83 -14.85
CA VAL A 23 12.95 1.86 -15.59
C VAL A 23 11.95 2.63 -16.44
N GLU A 24 11.90 2.34 -17.73
CA GLU A 24 10.86 2.82 -18.62
C GLU A 24 9.61 1.96 -18.50
N VAL A 25 8.47 2.61 -18.35
CA VAL A 25 7.15 1.97 -18.31
C VAL A 25 6.51 2.19 -19.67
N PHE A 26 6.18 1.09 -20.35
CA PHE A 26 5.65 1.11 -21.70
C PHE A 26 4.14 0.90 -21.70
N ASN A 27 3.44 1.55 -22.62
CA ASN A 27 2.08 1.18 -22.95
C ASN A 27 2.09 -0.12 -23.78
N PRO A 28 1.47 -1.22 -23.30
CA PRO A 28 1.52 -2.48 -24.04
C PRO A 28 0.80 -2.47 -25.39
N TYR A 29 -0.11 -1.51 -25.64
CA TYR A 29 -0.83 -1.37 -26.90
C TYR A 29 -0.03 -0.60 -27.96
N THR A 30 0.61 0.50 -27.57
CA THR A 30 1.35 1.37 -28.53
C THR A 30 2.86 1.14 -28.54
N ASN A 31 3.39 0.45 -27.52
CA ASN A 31 4.83 0.32 -27.23
C ASN A 31 5.55 1.65 -27.03
N GLU A 32 4.82 2.73 -26.74
CA GLU A 32 5.38 4.03 -26.38
C GLU A 32 5.62 4.13 -24.87
N VAL A 33 6.62 4.90 -24.46
CA VAL A 33 6.91 5.17 -23.05
C VAL A 33 5.81 6.05 -22.45
N VAL A 34 5.18 5.59 -21.38
CA VAL A 34 4.18 6.37 -20.62
C VAL A 34 4.78 7.08 -19.42
N GLY A 35 5.85 6.51 -18.84
CA GLY A 35 6.58 7.15 -17.77
C GLY A 35 7.88 6.44 -17.42
N THR A 36 8.61 7.01 -16.48
CA THR A 36 9.83 6.45 -15.91
C THR A 36 9.76 6.43 -14.40
N VAL A 37 10.39 5.42 -13.79
CA VAL A 37 10.56 5.33 -12.33
C VAL A 37 12.01 5.03 -11.97
N PRO A 38 12.50 5.40 -10.77
CA PRO A 38 13.88 5.15 -10.39
C PRO A 38 14.16 3.66 -10.13
N ARG A 39 15.43 3.27 -10.27
CA ARG A 39 15.95 2.01 -9.73
C ARG A 39 16.53 2.25 -8.34
N ALA A 40 15.82 1.78 -7.32
CA ALA A 40 16.24 1.88 -5.93
C ALA A 40 17.57 1.15 -5.72
N SER A 41 18.50 1.77 -4.99
CA SER A 41 19.65 1.04 -4.47
C SER A 41 19.24 0.20 -3.25
N ARG A 42 20.06 -0.79 -2.90
CA ARG A 42 19.88 -1.57 -1.66
C ARG A 42 19.90 -0.69 -0.41
N ALA A 43 20.67 0.40 -0.43
CA ALA A 43 20.72 1.36 0.67
C ALA A 43 19.39 2.11 0.82
N GLN A 44 18.78 2.54 -0.29
CA GLN A 44 17.46 3.20 -0.27
C GLN A 44 16.34 2.25 0.17
N VAL A 45 16.41 0.98 -0.22
CA VAL A 45 15.48 -0.05 0.28
C VAL A 45 15.68 -0.27 1.78
N ALA A 46 16.93 -0.35 2.25
CA ALA A 46 17.23 -0.48 3.68
C ALA A 46 16.72 0.74 4.48
N GLU A 47 16.93 1.97 3.99
CA GLU A 47 16.42 3.20 4.60
C GLU A 47 14.90 3.17 4.78
N ALA A 48 14.16 2.73 3.77
CA ALA A 48 12.70 2.60 3.86
C ALA A 48 12.28 1.62 4.97
N PHE A 49 12.99 0.49 5.13
CA PHE A 49 12.73 -0.48 6.20
C PHE A 49 13.16 0.03 7.57
N ASP A 50 14.27 0.76 7.67
CA ASP A 50 14.74 1.36 8.93
C ASP A 50 13.72 2.35 9.47
N ILE A 51 13.16 3.22 8.60
CA ILE A 51 12.09 4.15 8.96
C ILE A 51 10.85 3.38 9.43
N ALA A 52 10.40 2.39 8.64
CA ALA A 52 9.22 1.59 8.95
C ALA A 52 9.35 0.85 10.30
N ALA A 53 10.51 0.26 10.59
CA ALA A 53 10.77 -0.49 11.81
C ALA A 53 10.89 0.41 13.06
N ALA A 54 11.46 1.61 12.90
CA ALA A 54 11.62 2.59 13.97
C ALA A 54 10.29 3.26 14.36
N TYR A 55 9.40 3.48 13.41
CA TYR A 55 8.11 4.12 13.67
C TYR A 55 7.14 3.19 14.42
N LYS A 56 6.48 3.70 15.45
CA LYS A 56 5.46 2.98 16.23
C LYS A 56 4.12 3.68 16.10
N PRO A 57 3.25 3.27 15.15
CA PRO A 57 1.96 3.91 14.94
C PRO A 57 1.10 3.88 16.20
N LYS A 58 0.52 5.03 16.55
CA LYS A 58 -0.39 5.18 17.70
C LYS A 58 -1.81 5.53 17.29
N LEU A 59 -2.15 5.35 16.01
CA LEU A 59 -3.49 5.65 15.51
C LEU A 59 -4.52 4.78 16.23
N THR A 60 -5.56 5.44 16.73
CA THR A 60 -6.75 4.79 17.26
C THR A 60 -7.47 3.99 16.17
N ARG A 61 -8.40 3.13 16.57
CA ARG A 61 -9.27 2.41 15.59
C ARG A 61 -10.05 3.40 14.71
N TYR A 62 -10.49 4.52 15.30
CA TYR A 62 -11.21 5.57 14.61
C TYR A 62 -10.33 6.30 13.57
N GLU A 63 -9.13 6.74 13.94
CA GLU A 63 -8.23 7.44 13.01
C GLU A 63 -7.85 6.56 11.81
N ARG A 64 -7.57 5.26 12.04
CA ARG A 64 -7.34 4.29 10.96
C ARG A 64 -8.55 4.18 10.03
N GLN A 65 -9.75 4.06 10.61
CA GLN A 65 -10.99 4.03 9.83
C GLN A 65 -11.15 5.30 8.99
N GLN A 66 -10.89 6.49 9.55
CA GLN A 66 -11.03 7.76 8.82
C GLN A 66 -10.08 7.84 7.63
N ILE A 67 -8.81 7.46 7.81
CA ILE A 67 -7.82 7.44 6.71
C ILE A 67 -8.27 6.48 5.61
N LEU A 68 -8.70 5.27 5.96
CA LEU A 68 -9.13 4.24 5.00
C LEU A 68 -10.40 4.67 4.25
N MET A 69 -11.40 5.21 4.94
CA MET A 69 -12.64 5.70 4.33
C MET A 69 -12.40 6.91 3.44
N LYS A 70 -11.56 7.85 3.87
CA LYS A 70 -11.17 9.01 3.04
C LYS A 70 -10.43 8.57 1.79
N THR A 71 -9.53 7.59 1.90
CA THR A 71 -8.84 6.98 0.75
C THR A 71 -9.86 6.38 -0.23
N ALA A 72 -10.82 5.61 0.26
CA ALA A 72 -11.88 5.04 -0.58
C ALA A 72 -12.62 6.14 -1.36
N GLN A 73 -13.04 7.21 -0.68
CA GLN A 73 -13.73 8.33 -1.34
C GLN A 73 -12.85 8.98 -2.42
N MET A 74 -11.58 9.25 -2.12
CA MET A 74 -10.65 9.87 -3.06
C MET A 74 -10.40 9.01 -4.31
N LEU A 75 -10.42 7.68 -4.18
CA LEU A 75 -10.33 6.78 -5.34
C LEU A 75 -11.52 6.94 -6.29
N VAL A 76 -12.72 7.15 -5.75
CA VAL A 76 -13.93 7.41 -6.55
C VAL A 76 -13.85 8.79 -7.20
N ASP A 77 -13.47 9.81 -6.43
CA ASP A 77 -13.35 11.19 -6.92
C ASP A 77 -12.32 11.30 -8.05
N ARG A 78 -11.24 10.51 -7.97
CA ARG A 78 -10.15 10.44 -8.95
C ARG A 78 -10.25 9.22 -9.88
N LYS A 79 -11.43 8.61 -10.02
CA LYS A 79 -11.62 7.35 -10.77
C LYS A 79 -11.05 7.40 -12.18
N GLN A 80 -11.29 8.49 -12.90
CA GLN A 80 -10.82 8.63 -14.28
C GLN A 80 -9.30 8.74 -14.37
N GLU A 81 -8.66 9.42 -13.42
CA GLU A 81 -7.21 9.53 -13.34
C GLU A 81 -6.57 8.15 -13.13
N PHE A 82 -7.02 7.41 -12.10
CA PHE A 82 -6.51 6.07 -11.81
C PHE A 82 -6.73 5.10 -12.97
N SER A 83 -7.95 5.03 -13.50
CA SER A 83 -8.25 4.09 -14.58
C SER A 83 -7.51 4.42 -15.88
N ASN A 84 -7.30 5.71 -16.20
CA ASN A 84 -6.46 6.11 -17.34
C ASN A 84 -5.01 5.64 -17.14
N LEU A 85 -4.46 5.82 -15.93
CA LEU A 85 -3.10 5.42 -15.60
C LEU A 85 -2.93 3.89 -15.66
N ILE A 86 -3.85 3.15 -15.06
CA ILE A 86 -3.87 1.67 -15.10
C ILE A 86 -3.89 1.18 -16.55
N THR A 87 -4.80 1.69 -17.38
CA THR A 87 -4.86 1.33 -18.81
C THR A 87 -3.55 1.68 -19.52
N ALA A 88 -2.95 2.83 -19.22
CA ALA A 88 -1.73 3.30 -19.87
C ALA A 88 -0.51 2.41 -19.56
N GLU A 89 -0.36 1.90 -18.34
CA GLU A 89 0.81 1.07 -17.98
C GLU A 89 0.58 -0.45 -18.13
N SER A 90 -0.66 -0.93 -17.97
CA SER A 90 -0.96 -2.37 -17.99
C SER A 90 -1.57 -2.88 -19.29
N GLY A 91 -2.14 -1.98 -20.11
CA GLY A 91 -2.90 -2.35 -21.30
C GLY A 91 -4.31 -2.90 -21.02
N LEU A 92 -4.77 -2.92 -19.75
CA LEU A 92 -6.15 -3.27 -19.41
C LEU A 92 -7.14 -2.36 -20.14
N CYS A 93 -8.23 -2.93 -20.65
CA CYS A 93 -9.25 -2.13 -21.30
C CYS A 93 -9.91 -1.16 -20.29
N LYS A 94 -10.42 -0.02 -20.77
CA LYS A 94 -10.93 1.04 -19.90
C LYS A 94 -12.02 0.54 -18.95
N LYS A 95 -12.92 -0.34 -19.42
CA LYS A 95 -13.95 -0.97 -18.59
C LYS A 95 -13.36 -1.73 -17.39
N ASP A 96 -12.31 -2.51 -17.63
CA ASP A 96 -11.69 -3.32 -16.57
C ASP A 96 -10.87 -2.46 -15.60
N SER A 97 -10.16 -1.46 -16.10
CA SER A 97 -9.44 -0.49 -15.24
C SER A 97 -10.39 0.31 -14.35
N GLU A 98 -11.56 0.72 -14.86
CA GLU A 98 -12.59 1.38 -14.06
C GLU A 98 -13.22 0.46 -13.02
N TYR A 99 -13.41 -0.81 -13.38
CA TYR A 99 -13.87 -1.83 -12.44
C TYR A 99 -12.84 -2.10 -11.34
N GLU A 100 -11.55 -2.09 -11.67
CA GLU A 100 -10.47 -2.23 -10.70
C GLU A 100 -10.45 -1.10 -9.66
N VAL A 101 -10.69 0.15 -10.07
CA VAL A 101 -10.84 1.26 -9.12
C VAL A 101 -12.02 1.03 -8.18
N GLY A 102 -13.15 0.51 -8.68
CA GLY A 102 -14.29 0.13 -7.85
C GLY A 102 -13.94 -0.95 -6.82
N ARG A 103 -13.16 -1.97 -7.23
CA ARG A 103 -12.68 -2.99 -6.30
C ARG A 103 -11.74 -2.42 -5.24
N ALA A 104 -10.84 -1.50 -5.61
CA ALA A 104 -9.97 -0.85 -4.65
C ALA A 104 -10.76 0.00 -3.64
N PHE A 105 -11.80 0.71 -4.09
CA PHE A 105 -12.76 1.38 -3.20
C PHE A 105 -13.36 0.39 -2.18
N ASP A 106 -13.84 -0.78 -2.63
CA ASP A 106 -14.41 -1.79 -1.74
C ASP A 106 -13.38 -2.27 -0.71
N VAL A 107 -12.12 -2.51 -1.13
CA VAL A 107 -11.03 -2.94 -0.24
C VAL A 107 -10.80 -1.93 0.88
N TYR A 108 -10.66 -0.64 0.55
CA TYR A 108 -10.42 0.40 1.56
C TYR A 108 -11.65 0.65 2.44
N SER A 109 -12.84 0.65 1.87
CA SER A 109 -14.10 0.78 2.61
C SER A 109 -14.29 -0.35 3.62
N LEU A 110 -14.13 -1.60 3.19
CA LEU A 110 -14.25 -2.78 4.05
C LEU A 110 -13.16 -2.83 5.12
N ALA A 111 -11.90 -2.51 4.77
CA ALA A 111 -10.83 -2.41 5.77
C ALA A 111 -11.12 -1.33 6.83
N GLY A 112 -11.66 -0.18 6.41
CA GLY A 112 -12.10 0.88 7.31
C GLY A 112 -13.24 0.44 8.24
N GLN A 113 -14.22 -0.32 7.73
CA GLN A 113 -15.29 -0.90 8.54
C GLN A 113 -14.77 -1.93 9.54
N LEU A 114 -13.80 -2.76 9.15
CA LEU A 114 -13.23 -3.79 10.04
C LEU A 114 -12.38 -3.21 11.19
N CYS A 115 -11.99 -1.93 11.14
CA CYS A 115 -11.22 -1.30 12.22
C CYS A 115 -11.93 -1.31 13.58
N ILE A 116 -13.27 -1.33 13.60
CA ILE A 116 -14.06 -1.38 14.86
C ILE A 116 -14.23 -2.81 15.40
N GLN A 117 -13.94 -3.83 14.60
CA GLN A 117 -14.06 -5.21 15.04
C GLN A 117 -12.88 -5.60 15.94
N ASP A 118 -13.20 -6.22 17.07
CA ASP A 118 -12.24 -6.83 17.98
C ASP A 118 -12.60 -8.32 18.13
N ASP A 119 -11.68 -9.21 17.74
CA ASP A 119 -11.87 -10.66 17.76
C ASP A 119 -11.17 -11.34 18.95
N ASN A 120 -10.81 -10.57 19.97
CA ASN A 120 -10.18 -11.07 21.17
C ASN A 120 -11.07 -12.07 21.92
N ARG A 121 -10.42 -13.06 22.53
CA ARG A 121 -11.07 -14.15 23.26
C ARG A 121 -10.69 -14.14 24.73
N ILE A 122 -11.62 -14.61 25.55
CA ILE A 122 -11.43 -14.79 26.99
C ILE A 122 -11.64 -16.26 27.33
N PHE A 123 -10.68 -16.84 28.05
CA PHE A 123 -10.74 -18.24 28.47
C PHE A 123 -10.75 -18.34 30.00
N SER A 124 -11.70 -19.09 30.55
CA SER A 124 -11.67 -19.52 31.95
C SER A 124 -10.63 -20.64 32.13
N CYS A 125 -9.93 -20.68 33.27
CA CYS A 125 -8.81 -21.60 33.50
C CYS A 125 -9.03 -22.58 34.66
N ASP A 126 -10.23 -22.63 35.22
CA ASP A 126 -10.69 -23.50 36.30
C ASP A 126 -11.43 -24.73 35.74
N LEU A 127 -10.92 -25.30 34.64
CA LEU A 127 -11.61 -26.32 33.84
C LEU A 127 -11.13 -27.76 34.07
N THR A 128 -10.01 -27.95 34.77
CA THR A 128 -9.33 -29.26 34.90
C THR A 128 -8.77 -29.45 36.32
N PRO A 129 -8.25 -30.65 36.69
CA PRO A 129 -7.62 -30.87 37.99
C PRO A 129 -6.45 -29.94 38.31
N HIS A 130 -5.80 -29.35 37.30
CA HIS A 130 -4.74 -28.34 37.46
C HIS A 130 -5.26 -26.90 37.37
N GLY A 131 -6.58 -26.73 37.31
CA GLY A 131 -7.24 -25.45 37.08
C GLY A 131 -6.89 -24.41 38.14
N LYS A 132 -6.89 -23.15 37.72
CA LYS A 132 -6.59 -22.00 38.58
C LYS A 132 -7.68 -20.94 38.40
N GLN A 133 -8.00 -20.22 39.46
CA GLN A 133 -8.89 -19.05 39.43
C GLN A 133 -8.19 -17.87 38.72
N ARG A 134 -8.11 -17.96 37.38
CA ARG A 134 -7.55 -16.93 36.50
C ARG A 134 -8.30 -16.90 35.17
N LYS A 135 -8.13 -15.82 34.42
CA LYS A 135 -8.58 -15.69 33.03
C LYS A 135 -7.38 -15.47 32.11
N ILE A 136 -7.48 -15.98 30.88
CA ILE A 136 -6.55 -15.67 29.79
C ILE A 136 -7.29 -14.77 28.81
N PHE A 137 -6.60 -13.75 28.31
CA PHE A 137 -7.07 -12.82 27.31
C PHE A 137 -6.14 -12.89 26.10
N THR A 138 -6.69 -12.71 24.90
CA THR A 138 -5.87 -12.49 23.70
C THR A 138 -5.88 -11.00 23.34
N GLN A 139 -4.81 -10.54 22.71
CA GLN A 139 -4.72 -9.23 22.09
C GLN A 139 -3.93 -9.35 20.78
N ARG A 140 -4.08 -8.36 19.89
CA ARG A 140 -3.33 -8.25 18.64
C ARG A 140 -2.43 -7.01 18.69
N GLU A 141 -1.19 -7.18 18.28
CA GLU A 141 -0.19 -6.13 18.19
C GLU A 141 0.39 -6.11 16.76
N PRO A 142 0.79 -4.94 16.24
CA PRO A 142 1.44 -4.84 14.93
C PRO A 142 2.82 -5.50 14.93
N LEU A 143 3.31 -5.82 13.72
CA LEU A 143 4.67 -6.29 13.47
C LEU A 143 5.63 -5.10 13.35
N ASN A 144 6.94 -5.39 13.21
CA ASN A 144 7.96 -4.35 13.05
C ASN A 144 7.85 -3.64 11.69
N ALA A 145 7.88 -4.39 10.59
CA ALA A 145 7.71 -3.88 9.23
C ALA A 145 7.19 -5.01 8.32
N ILE A 146 6.45 -4.66 7.29
CA ILE A 146 5.93 -5.59 6.29
C ILE A 146 6.57 -5.28 4.94
N SER A 147 7.08 -6.30 4.25
CA SER A 147 7.49 -6.23 2.85
C SER A 147 6.35 -6.70 1.93
N ALA A 148 6.03 -5.90 0.91
CA ALA A 148 4.96 -6.20 -0.03
C ALA A 148 5.47 -6.14 -1.48
N ILE A 149 5.44 -7.27 -2.19
CA ILE A 149 5.76 -7.34 -3.62
C ILE A 149 4.49 -7.67 -4.40
N THR A 150 4.18 -6.93 -5.46
CA THR A 150 2.93 -7.09 -6.23
C THR A 150 3.15 -7.34 -7.73
N PRO A 151 2.33 -8.20 -8.35
CA PRO A 151 2.36 -8.47 -9.80
C PRO A 151 1.68 -7.36 -10.61
N PHE A 152 1.73 -7.48 -11.94
CA PHE A 152 1.26 -6.46 -12.90
C PHE A 152 -0.26 -6.47 -13.17
N ASN A 153 -0.96 -7.57 -12.88
CA ASN A 153 -2.29 -7.82 -13.46
C ASN A 153 -3.42 -6.96 -12.88
N HIS A 154 -3.24 -6.39 -11.68
CA HIS A 154 -4.11 -5.39 -11.09
C HIS A 154 -3.25 -4.37 -10.33
N PRO A 155 -2.67 -3.37 -11.03
CA PRO A 155 -1.69 -2.45 -10.47
C PRO A 155 -2.17 -1.70 -9.22
N LEU A 156 -3.47 -1.40 -9.15
CA LEU A 156 -4.10 -0.75 -8.00
C LEU A 156 -4.58 -1.76 -6.97
N ASN A 157 -5.35 -2.76 -7.39
CA ASN A 157 -6.08 -3.58 -6.44
C ASN A 157 -5.17 -4.59 -5.70
N MET A 158 -4.11 -5.10 -6.34
CA MET A 158 -3.15 -5.99 -5.67
C MET A 158 -2.44 -5.31 -4.51
N ILE A 159 -1.99 -4.07 -4.71
CA ILE A 159 -1.28 -3.34 -3.66
C ILE A 159 -2.26 -2.80 -2.61
N SER A 160 -3.48 -2.44 -2.99
CA SER A 160 -4.55 -2.06 -2.06
C SER A 160 -4.87 -3.17 -1.05
N HIS A 161 -4.96 -4.43 -1.51
CA HIS A 161 -5.16 -5.59 -0.63
C HIS A 161 -4.01 -5.85 0.36
N LYS A 162 -2.83 -5.25 0.14
CA LYS A 162 -1.70 -5.33 1.07
C LYS A 162 -1.67 -4.14 2.01
N ILE A 163 -1.82 -2.93 1.47
CA ILE A 163 -1.72 -1.69 2.22
C ILE A 163 -2.90 -1.50 3.17
N ALA A 164 -4.15 -1.68 2.71
CA ALA A 164 -5.33 -1.37 3.53
C ALA A 164 -5.38 -2.19 4.83
N PRO A 165 -5.13 -3.52 4.84
CA PRO A 165 -5.05 -4.29 6.08
C PRO A 165 -3.88 -3.89 6.98
N ALA A 166 -2.73 -3.48 6.41
CA ALA A 166 -1.59 -3.01 7.20
C ALA A 166 -1.92 -1.72 7.97
N ILE A 167 -2.55 -0.74 7.29
CA ILE A 167 -3.04 0.49 7.93
C ILE A 167 -4.07 0.15 9.01
N ALA A 168 -5.06 -0.70 8.70
CA ALA A 168 -6.10 -1.12 9.63
C ALA A 168 -5.54 -1.75 10.92
N THR A 169 -4.32 -2.27 10.88
CA THR A 169 -3.67 -2.97 12.00
C THR A 169 -2.46 -2.23 12.57
N ASN A 170 -2.25 -0.94 12.24
CA ASN A 170 -1.10 -0.14 12.69
C ASN A 170 0.28 -0.71 12.29
N ASN A 171 0.35 -1.40 11.14
CA ASN A 171 1.62 -1.86 10.58
C ASN A 171 2.23 -0.80 9.65
N CYS A 172 3.56 -0.78 9.60
CA CYS A 172 4.34 -0.04 8.60
C CYS A 172 4.71 -0.97 7.44
N MET A 173 4.60 -0.51 6.19
CA MET A 173 4.83 -1.32 4.99
C MET A 173 5.80 -0.65 4.03
N VAL A 174 6.71 -1.44 3.47
CA VAL A 174 7.49 -1.09 2.27
C VAL A 174 6.99 -1.96 1.11
N GLY A 175 6.45 -1.30 0.09
CA GLY A 175 5.93 -1.91 -1.12
C GLY A 175 6.90 -1.78 -2.30
N LYS A 176 7.13 -2.89 -3.01
CA LYS A 176 7.80 -2.92 -4.32
C LYS A 176 6.82 -3.45 -5.38
N PRO A 177 6.08 -2.57 -6.09
CA PRO A 177 5.34 -2.99 -7.26
C PRO A 177 6.28 -3.58 -8.31
N THR A 178 5.71 -4.37 -9.23
CA THR A 178 6.42 -4.74 -10.44
C THR A 178 6.85 -3.50 -11.22
N GLU A 179 8.03 -3.61 -11.81
CA GLU A 179 8.63 -2.67 -12.73
C GLU A 179 7.78 -2.40 -13.98
N LEU A 180 6.84 -3.31 -14.31
CA LEU A 180 5.95 -3.19 -15.47
C LEU A 180 4.80 -2.22 -15.26
N THR A 181 4.27 -2.13 -14.04
CA THR A 181 3.11 -1.27 -13.71
C THR A 181 3.28 -0.53 -12.37
N PRO A 182 4.35 0.26 -12.18
CA PRO A 182 4.67 0.88 -10.89
C PRO A 182 3.95 2.21 -10.64
N LEU A 183 3.46 2.89 -11.68
CA LEU A 183 3.01 4.28 -11.60
C LEU A 183 1.73 4.40 -10.76
N THR A 184 0.81 3.45 -10.92
CA THR A 184 -0.44 3.43 -10.16
C THR A 184 -0.21 3.29 -8.65
N ALA A 185 0.79 2.50 -8.24
CA ALA A 185 1.13 2.33 -6.83
C ALA A 185 1.71 3.61 -6.22
N LEU A 186 2.50 4.38 -7.00
CA LEU A 186 3.04 5.66 -6.57
C LEU A 186 1.94 6.71 -6.40
N LEU A 187 0.99 6.77 -7.35
CA LEU A 187 -0.19 7.64 -7.24
C LEU A 187 -1.05 7.29 -6.02
N LEU A 188 -1.25 6.00 -5.74
CA LEU A 188 -1.97 5.55 -4.55
C LEU A 188 -1.28 5.99 -3.25
N ALA A 189 0.06 5.94 -3.20
CA ALA A 189 0.80 6.41 -2.03
C ALA A 189 0.53 7.90 -1.76
N ASP A 190 0.53 8.74 -2.80
CA ASP A 190 0.20 10.17 -2.67
C ASP A 190 -1.22 10.38 -2.12
N VAL A 191 -2.20 9.63 -2.62
CA VAL A 191 -3.58 9.67 -2.11
C VAL A 191 -3.65 9.27 -0.64
N LEU A 192 -2.89 8.26 -0.21
CA LEU A 192 -2.87 7.83 1.19
C LEU A 192 -2.26 8.89 2.11
N TYR A 193 -1.17 9.55 1.69
CA TYR A 193 -0.60 10.66 2.46
C TYR A 193 -1.57 11.85 2.54
N GLU A 194 -2.23 12.20 1.43
CA GLU A 194 -3.28 13.24 1.40
C GLU A 194 -4.51 12.86 2.26
N ALA A 195 -4.80 11.56 2.37
CA ALA A 195 -5.84 11.02 3.25
C ALA A 195 -5.47 11.12 4.75
N GLY A 196 -4.22 11.46 5.08
CA GLY A 196 -3.75 11.66 6.45
C GLY A 196 -2.98 10.47 7.03
N LEU A 197 -2.54 9.52 6.20
CA LEU A 197 -1.65 8.45 6.65
C LEU A 197 -0.33 9.04 7.15
N PRO A 198 0.13 8.71 8.38
CA PRO A 198 1.48 9.06 8.81
C PRO A 198 2.51 8.53 7.81
N PRO A 199 3.36 9.40 7.24
CA PRO A 199 4.21 9.03 6.12
C PRO A 199 5.08 7.78 6.37
N GLU A 200 5.56 7.60 7.58
CA GLU A 200 6.43 6.49 7.99
C GLU A 200 5.74 5.12 7.91
N MET A 201 4.40 5.07 7.85
CA MET A 201 3.64 3.82 7.71
C MET A 201 3.70 3.23 6.30
N LEU A 202 4.12 4.00 5.30
CA LEU A 202 4.18 3.55 3.92
C LEU A 202 5.44 4.04 3.22
N SER A 203 6.08 3.13 2.47
CA SER A 203 7.02 3.50 1.42
C SER A 203 6.76 2.67 0.18
N ILE A 204 6.86 3.27 -0.99
CA ILE A 204 6.83 2.61 -2.29
C ILE A 204 8.17 2.83 -2.97
N VAL A 205 8.90 1.74 -3.17
CA VAL A 205 10.19 1.69 -3.87
C VAL A 205 10.03 0.99 -5.22
N THR A 206 10.84 1.37 -6.19
CA THR A 206 10.79 0.82 -7.56
C THR A 206 12.16 0.34 -8.00
N GLY A 207 12.20 -0.61 -8.93
CA GLY A 207 13.45 -1.20 -9.41
C GLY A 207 13.22 -2.57 -10.06
N LEU A 208 14.24 -3.05 -10.76
CA LEU A 208 14.21 -4.36 -11.37
C LEU A 208 14.41 -5.46 -10.31
N PRO A 209 13.97 -6.70 -10.54
CA PRO A 209 14.15 -7.79 -9.59
C PRO A 209 15.62 -8.07 -9.21
N GLU A 210 16.57 -7.79 -10.12
CA GLU A 210 18.00 -8.02 -9.90
C GLU A 210 18.74 -6.95 -9.08
N ASP A 211 18.11 -5.79 -8.83
CA ASP A 211 18.70 -4.69 -8.06
C ASP A 211 18.84 -5.05 -6.55
#